data_AF-A0A383DXC0-F1
#
_entry.id   AF-A0A383DXC0-F1
#
_cell.length_a   1.000
_cell.length_b   1.000
_cell.length_c   1.000
_cell.angle_alpha   90.00
_cell.angle_beta   90.00
_cell.angle_gamma   90.00
#
_symmetry.space_group_name_H-M   'P 1'
#
loop_
_entity.id
_entity.type
_entity.pdbx_description
1 polymer ?
#
loop_
_entity_poly.entity_id
_entity_poly.type
_entity_poly.pdbx_seq_one_letter_code
_entity_poly.pdbx_strand_id
1 'polypeptide(L)'
;SADVKKQLASARGRASGGMVDFTNLDFLGEGTLHLANLKPGKNGSVSVDLAGLDGQQQLHILALDPGSTIYRVVNLKAANLRTRENRMVRSLDPKKPFTEQKLISFRKKGEAFELADIASSRLQVYDSLSKVHTLLLTLSNNSQHLNEFSFLLGWPGMKKSEKLEKYSRYSCHELNFFLFHKDQAFFNEVIKPYIANKKDKTFMDLWLLGRDLKAFTEPWAFQRLNAVEKILL
;
A
#
# COMPACT_ATOMS: atom_id res chain seq x y z
N SER A 1 22.60 13.27 -1.48
CA SER A 1 21.68 12.36 -0.79
C SER A 1 20.43 13.15 -0.42
N ALA A 2 19.34 13.22 -1.19
CA ALA A 2 18.55 12.13 -1.78
C ALA A 2 18.35 11.00 -0.76
N ASP A 3 17.17 10.61 -0.30
CA ASP A 3 15.78 11.03 -0.53
C ASP A 3 15.03 10.17 0.50
N VAL A 4 14.21 10.71 1.41
CA VAL A 4 13.38 9.86 2.29
C VAL A 4 11.96 10.41 2.32
N LYS A 5 11.18 9.92 1.35
CA LYS A 5 9.73 9.98 1.34
C LYS A 5 9.16 8.88 2.25
N LYS A 6 8.32 9.33 3.18
CA LYS A 6 6.92 8.88 3.37
C LYS A 6 6.70 7.39 3.71
N GLN A 7 6.32 7.12 4.95
CA GLN A 7 5.38 6.04 5.29
C GLN A 7 4.50 6.45 6.48
N LEU A 8 3.22 6.71 6.17
CA LEU A 8 2.12 6.69 7.13
C LEU A 8 1.81 5.22 7.39
N ALA A 9 2.09 4.75 8.60
CA ALA A 9 1.64 3.45 9.08
C ALA A 9 0.65 3.70 10.23
N SER A 10 -0.61 3.31 10.03
CA SER A 10 -1.57 3.22 11.12
C SER A 10 -1.17 2.04 12.02
N ALA A 11 -0.52 2.33 13.14
CA ALA A 11 -0.21 1.32 14.13
C ALA A 11 -1.50 0.95 14.89
N ARG A 12 -2.08 -0.23 14.57
CA ARG A 12 -3.03 -0.92 15.45
C ARG A 12 -2.25 -1.62 16.55
N GLY A 13 -2.00 -0.89 17.65
CA GLY A 13 -1.58 -1.49 18.91
C GLY A 13 -2.76 -2.18 19.59
N ARG A 14 -2.67 -3.50 19.80
CA ARG A 14 -3.52 -4.21 20.77
C ARG A 14 -3.07 -3.75 22.17
N ALA A 15 -3.81 -2.81 22.76
CA ALA A 15 -3.76 -2.53 24.18
C ALA A 15 -4.92 -3.27 24.87
N SER A 16 -4.57 -4.07 25.86
CA SER A 16 -5.46 -4.77 26.77
C SER A 16 -6.27 -3.80 27.63
N GLY A 17 -7.57 -4.09 27.76
CA GLY A 17 -8.29 -3.93 29.03
C GLY A 17 -8.51 -2.51 29.55
N GLY A 18 -9.12 -1.65 28.75
CA GLY A 18 -9.77 -0.43 29.21
C GLY A 18 -10.74 0.00 28.14
N MET A 19 -12.01 0.22 28.48
CA MET A 19 -12.97 0.81 27.55
C MET A 19 -12.55 2.27 27.33
N VAL A 20 -11.57 2.49 26.45
CA VAL A 20 -11.25 3.80 25.93
C VAL A 20 -12.36 4.09 24.94
N ASP A 21 -13.40 4.75 25.41
CA ASP A 21 -14.44 5.29 24.56
C ASP A 21 -13.76 6.34 23.66
N PHE A 22 -13.43 5.96 22.43
CA PHE A 22 -12.90 6.91 21.47
C PHE A 22 -14.03 7.88 21.18
N THR A 23 -13.88 9.15 21.59
CA THR A 23 -14.86 10.19 21.28
C THR A 23 -15.05 10.25 19.77
N ASN A 24 -16.21 9.77 19.28
CA ASN A 24 -16.54 9.86 17.88
C ASN A 24 -16.97 11.31 17.57
N LEU A 25 -16.07 12.06 16.94
CA LEU A 25 -16.28 13.44 16.51
C LEU A 25 -16.70 13.56 15.04
N ASP A 26 -17.23 12.47 14.47
CA ASP A 26 -17.71 12.45 13.09
C ASP A 26 -18.81 13.48 12.84
N PHE A 27 -19.45 14.07 13.84
CA PHE A 27 -20.48 15.11 13.63
C PHE A 27 -19.87 16.49 13.35
N LEU A 28 -18.56 16.68 13.51
CA LEU A 28 -17.90 17.94 13.20
C LEU A 28 -17.80 18.13 11.68
N GLY A 29 -18.24 19.30 11.21
CA GLY A 29 -18.21 19.65 9.79
C GLY A 29 -16.80 19.93 9.27
N GLU A 30 -15.92 20.41 10.15
CA GLU A 30 -14.52 20.64 9.84
C GLU A 30 -13.67 19.57 10.55
N GLY A 31 -12.78 18.91 9.80
CA GLY A 31 -11.85 17.94 10.36
C GLY A 31 -10.70 18.60 11.12
N THR A 32 -9.86 17.78 11.76
CA THR A 32 -8.60 18.26 12.36
C THR A 32 -7.66 18.78 11.27
N LEU A 33 -7.23 20.03 11.40
CA LEU A 33 -6.19 20.61 10.57
C LEU A 33 -4.81 20.21 11.10
N HIS A 34 -3.94 19.73 10.22
CA HIS A 34 -2.61 19.28 10.58
C HIS A 34 -1.52 20.05 9.82
N LEU A 35 -0.72 20.81 10.55
CA LEU A 35 0.44 21.53 10.03
C LEU A 35 1.71 20.80 10.51
N ALA A 36 2.34 20.05 9.61
CA ALA A 36 3.53 19.24 9.91
C ALA A 36 4.80 19.85 9.31
N ASN A 37 5.95 19.53 9.92
CA ASN A 37 7.28 19.86 9.40
C ASN A 37 7.51 21.35 9.13
N LEU A 38 6.91 22.22 9.96
CA LEU A 38 7.15 23.66 9.89
C LEU A 38 8.62 23.95 10.17
N LYS A 39 9.28 24.63 9.24
CA LYS A 39 10.71 24.96 9.37
C LYS A 39 10.85 26.24 10.18
N PRO A 40 11.65 26.25 11.25
CA PRO A 40 11.96 27.48 11.98
C PRO A 40 12.68 28.47 11.07
N GLY A 41 12.39 29.76 11.27
CA GLY A 41 13.09 30.86 10.63
C GLY A 41 14.52 31.02 11.16
N LYS A 42 15.22 32.06 10.67
CA LYS A 42 16.63 32.34 11.02
C LYS A 42 16.87 32.58 12.53
N ASN A 43 15.82 32.93 13.25
CA ASN A 43 15.80 33.19 14.69
C ASN A 43 15.22 32.01 15.51
N GLY A 44 15.00 30.84 14.89
CA GLY A 44 14.43 29.68 15.57
C GLY A 44 12.92 29.74 15.81
N SER A 45 12.23 30.79 15.38
CA SER A 45 10.78 30.91 15.56
C SER A 45 9.99 30.33 14.39
N VAL A 46 8.80 29.80 14.70
CA VAL A 46 7.80 29.38 13.72
C VAL A 46 6.59 30.28 13.90
N SER A 47 6.13 30.90 12.82
CA SER A 47 4.89 31.69 12.80
C SER A 47 3.83 30.91 12.07
N VAL A 48 2.66 30.74 12.71
CA VAL A 48 1.49 30.10 12.11
C VAL A 48 0.43 31.18 11.95
N ASP A 49 -0.01 31.39 10.71
CA ASP A 49 -1.16 32.23 10.45
C ASP A 49 -2.42 31.53 10.97
N LEU A 50 -3.24 32.27 11.72
CA LEU A 50 -4.50 31.76 12.24
C LEU A 50 -5.64 31.88 11.22
N ALA A 51 -5.42 32.60 10.11
CA ALA A 51 -6.36 32.66 9.01
C ALA A 51 -6.61 31.25 8.45
N GLY A 52 -7.89 30.84 8.36
CA GLY A 52 -8.28 29.51 7.91
C GLY A 52 -8.35 28.44 9.02
N LEU A 53 -8.11 28.81 10.28
CA LEU A 53 -8.40 27.96 11.45
C LEU A 53 -9.80 28.19 12.03
N ASP A 54 -10.68 28.89 11.30
CA ASP A 54 -12.04 29.18 11.73
C ASP A 54 -12.82 27.89 12.01
N GLY A 55 -13.51 27.83 13.15
CA GLY A 55 -14.23 26.64 13.60
C GLY A 55 -13.41 25.64 14.41
N GLN A 56 -12.08 25.79 14.48
CA GLN A 56 -11.22 25.00 15.37
C GLN A 56 -11.22 25.61 16.79
N GLN A 57 -11.09 24.75 17.81
CA GLN A 57 -11.14 25.19 19.21
C GLN A 57 -9.78 25.23 19.91
N GLN A 58 -8.90 24.29 19.56
CA GLN A 58 -7.60 24.14 20.20
C GLN A 58 -6.53 23.92 19.15
N LEU A 59 -5.40 24.60 19.34
CA LEU A 59 -4.17 24.33 18.60
C LEU A 59 -3.24 23.50 19.48
N HIS A 60 -2.95 22.29 19.02
CA HIS A 60 -2.00 21.37 19.65
C HIS A 60 -0.65 21.57 18.99
N ILE A 61 0.32 22.13 19.72
CA ILE A 61 1.65 22.42 19.23
C ILE A 61 2.60 21.36 19.78
N LEU A 62 3.25 20.62 18.89
CA LEU A 62 4.23 19.60 19.20
C LEU A 62 5.55 19.95 18.53
N ALA A 63 6.61 20.13 19.32
CA ALA A 63 7.97 20.29 18.85
C ALA A 63 8.80 19.07 19.27
N LEU A 64 9.51 18.49 18.31
CA LEU A 64 10.31 17.28 18.48
C LEU A 64 11.75 17.56 18.08
N ASP A 65 12.69 17.12 18.90
CA ASP A 65 14.10 16.96 18.55
C ASP A 65 14.57 15.55 18.95
N PRO A 66 15.81 15.13 18.62
CA PRO A 66 16.28 13.77 18.96
C PRO A 66 16.30 13.40 20.45
N GLY A 67 16.32 14.37 21.35
CA GLY A 67 16.38 14.18 22.81
C GLY A 67 15.22 14.76 23.60
N SER A 68 14.32 15.53 22.98
CA SER A 68 13.27 16.27 23.66
C SER A 68 11.95 16.32 22.87
N THR A 69 10.85 16.37 23.62
CA THR A 69 9.51 16.56 23.10
C THR A 69 8.83 17.62 23.95
N ILE A 70 8.44 18.73 23.31
CA ILE A 70 7.74 19.82 23.97
C ILE A 70 6.35 19.91 23.38
N TYR A 71 5.35 19.99 24.26
CA TYR A 71 3.95 20.04 23.89
C TYR A 71 3.26 21.21 24.59
N ARG A 72 2.45 21.96 23.82
CA ARG A 72 1.64 23.06 24.34
C ARG A 72 0.30 23.11 23.64
N VAL A 73 -0.74 23.44 24.40
CA VAL A 73 -2.08 23.70 23.86
C VAL A 73 -2.35 25.20 23.93
N VAL A 74 -2.89 25.75 22.85
CA VAL A 74 -3.39 27.12 22.78
C VAL A 74 -4.87 27.06 22.45
N ASN A 75 -5.71 27.64 23.30
CA ASN A 75 -7.14 27.76 23.02
C ASN A 75 -7.36 28.88 22.00
N LEU A 76 -8.09 28.58 20.94
CA LEU A 76 -8.51 29.56 19.95
C LEU A 76 -9.77 30.30 20.44
N LYS A 77 -10.10 31.41 19.78
CA LYS A 77 -11.35 32.12 20.08
C LYS A 77 -12.54 31.19 19.86
N ALA A 78 -13.53 31.28 20.74
CA ALA A 78 -14.77 30.52 20.59
C ALA A 78 -15.37 30.81 19.21
N ALA A 79 -15.56 29.75 18.44
CA ALA A 79 -16.19 29.78 17.13
C ALA A 79 -17.43 28.88 17.16
N ASN A 80 -18.43 29.22 16.35
CA ASN A 80 -19.58 28.36 16.19
C ASN A 80 -19.14 27.04 15.55
N LEU A 81 -19.40 25.93 16.26
CA LEU A 81 -19.12 24.60 15.75
C LEU A 81 -20.04 24.29 14.58
N ARG A 82 -19.46 24.18 13.39
CA ARG A 82 -20.16 23.64 12.23
C ARG A 82 -20.30 22.14 12.42
N THR A 83 -21.51 21.63 12.33
CA THR A 83 -21.77 20.20 12.34
C THR A 83 -22.04 19.72 10.93
N ARG A 84 -21.68 18.46 10.65
CA ARG A 84 -22.13 17.76 9.44
C ARG A 84 -23.26 16.81 9.79
N GLU A 85 -24.13 16.59 8.81
CA GLU A 85 -25.18 15.60 8.89
C GLU A 85 -24.56 14.19 8.86
N ASN A 86 -24.73 13.46 9.96
CA ASN A 86 -24.23 12.08 10.09
C ASN A 86 -25.29 11.04 9.80
N ARG A 87 -26.57 11.44 9.65
CA ARG A 87 -27.58 10.52 9.16
C ARG A 87 -27.25 10.15 7.73
N MET A 88 -27.68 8.96 7.35
CA MET A 88 -27.62 8.51 5.97
C MET A 88 -28.57 9.38 5.14
N VAL A 89 -28.05 10.45 4.54
CA VAL A 89 -28.83 11.47 3.79
C VAL A 89 -29.62 10.85 2.65
N ARG A 90 -29.11 9.75 2.07
CA ARG A 90 -29.82 8.90 1.12
C ARG A 90 -30.30 7.64 1.81
N SER A 91 -31.55 7.63 2.26
CA SER A 91 -32.18 6.42 2.79
C SER A 91 -32.20 5.33 1.72
N LEU A 92 -31.86 4.10 2.14
CA LEU A 92 -32.05 2.92 1.30
C LEU A 92 -33.55 2.62 1.24
N ASP A 93 -34.06 2.33 0.04
CA ASP A 93 -35.47 1.99 -0.17
C ASP A 93 -35.78 0.65 0.54
N PRO A 94 -36.60 0.62 1.60
CA PRO A 94 -36.85 -0.59 2.38
C PRO A 94 -37.50 -1.71 1.56
N LYS A 95 -38.05 -1.41 0.37
CA LYS A 95 -38.63 -2.41 -0.54
C LYS A 95 -37.58 -3.11 -1.41
N LYS A 96 -36.33 -2.65 -1.41
CA LYS A 96 -35.24 -3.22 -2.20
C LYS A 96 -34.23 -3.94 -1.29
N PRO A 97 -33.73 -5.12 -1.69
CA PRO A 97 -32.64 -5.75 -0.97
C PRO A 97 -31.35 -4.98 -1.22
N PHE A 98 -30.60 -4.71 -0.15
CA PHE A 98 -29.26 -4.12 -0.22
C PHE A 98 -28.26 -5.02 0.48
N THR A 99 -27.04 -5.10 -0.04
CA THR A 99 -25.91 -5.78 0.59
C THR A 99 -24.66 -4.92 0.43
N GLU A 100 -23.80 -4.93 1.43
CA GLU A 100 -22.44 -4.41 1.27
C GLU A 100 -21.70 -5.30 0.26
N GLN A 101 -21.00 -4.68 -0.70
CA GLN A 101 -20.22 -5.38 -1.71
C GLN A 101 -18.79 -4.89 -1.71
N LYS A 102 -17.84 -5.83 -1.67
CA LYS A 102 -16.42 -5.55 -1.91
C LYS A 102 -16.10 -5.89 -3.35
N LEU A 103 -16.03 -4.86 -4.20
CA LEU A 103 -15.78 -5.00 -5.62
C LEU A 103 -14.32 -4.67 -5.97
N ILE A 104 -13.74 -5.45 -6.87
CA ILE A 104 -12.42 -5.18 -7.46
C ILE A 104 -12.65 -4.85 -8.94
N SER A 105 -12.23 -3.65 -9.34
CA SER A 105 -12.35 -3.18 -10.72
C SER A 105 -10.97 -2.96 -11.32
N PHE A 106 -10.72 -3.56 -12.48
CA PHE A 106 -9.54 -3.28 -13.29
C PHE A 106 -9.89 -2.19 -14.32
N ARG A 107 -8.97 -1.24 -14.51
CA ARG A 107 -9.14 -0.15 -15.48
C ARG A 107 -7.87 0.00 -16.30
N LYS A 108 -8.02 0.17 -17.60
CA LYS A 108 -6.93 0.55 -18.48
C LYS A 108 -6.67 2.06 -18.38
N LYS A 109 -5.51 2.48 -18.88
CA LYS A 109 -5.16 3.90 -18.96
C LYS A 109 -6.23 4.66 -19.76
N GLY A 110 -6.83 5.68 -19.13
CA GLY A 110 -7.84 6.54 -19.75
C GLY A 110 -9.29 6.10 -19.57
N GLU A 111 -9.55 4.93 -19.00
CA GLU A 111 -10.92 4.51 -18.69
C GLU A 111 -11.45 5.19 -17.43
N ALA A 112 -12.70 5.66 -17.49
CA ALA A 112 -13.37 6.26 -16.34
C ALA A 112 -13.79 5.18 -15.32
N PHE A 113 -13.81 5.58 -14.03
CA PHE A 113 -14.39 4.80 -12.96
C PHE A 113 -15.46 5.65 -12.27
N GLU A 114 -16.71 5.21 -12.36
CA GLU A 114 -17.84 5.89 -11.72
C GLU A 114 -18.15 5.25 -10.38
N LEU A 115 -18.26 6.09 -9.35
CA LEU A 115 -18.68 5.68 -8.02
C LEU A 115 -20.07 6.29 -7.77
N ALA A 116 -21.10 5.43 -7.75
CA ALA A 116 -22.49 5.87 -7.68
C ALA A 116 -22.84 6.61 -6.38
N ASP A 117 -22.16 6.28 -5.28
CA ASP A 117 -22.38 6.91 -3.98
C ASP A 117 -21.06 7.16 -3.25
N ILE A 118 -20.57 8.40 -3.31
CA ILE A 118 -19.31 8.82 -2.67
C ILE A 118 -19.46 8.86 -1.14
N ALA A 119 -20.67 9.09 -0.62
CA ALA A 119 -20.89 9.27 0.82
C ALA A 119 -20.85 7.95 1.59
N SER A 120 -21.28 6.85 0.97
CA SER A 120 -21.33 5.52 1.60
C SER A 120 -20.24 4.56 1.14
N SER A 121 -19.47 4.90 0.09
CA SER A 121 -18.46 4.00 -0.48
C SER A 121 -17.04 4.27 0.02
N ARG A 122 -16.30 3.18 0.30
CA ARG A 122 -14.85 3.23 0.53
C ARG A 122 -14.10 2.83 -0.72
N LEU A 123 -13.26 3.72 -1.24
CA LEU A 123 -12.44 3.48 -2.44
C LEU A 123 -10.97 3.42 -2.07
N GLN A 124 -10.28 2.38 -2.53
CA GLN A 124 -8.82 2.27 -2.46
C GLN A 124 -8.25 1.99 -3.84
N VAL A 125 -7.34 2.86 -4.30
CA VAL A 125 -6.74 2.79 -5.65
C VAL A 125 -5.33 2.19 -5.58
N TYR A 126 -5.06 1.21 -6.45
CA TYR A 126 -3.75 0.56 -6.62
C TYR A 126 -3.21 0.82 -8.04
N ASP A 127 -2.53 1.95 -8.20
CA ASP A 127 -2.01 2.46 -9.49
C ASP A 127 -0.49 2.29 -9.67
N SER A 128 0.19 1.75 -8.65
CA SER A 128 1.64 1.68 -8.60
C SER A 128 2.09 0.42 -7.89
N LEU A 129 3.28 -0.07 -8.28
CA LEU A 129 3.86 -1.27 -7.71
C LEU A 129 4.06 -1.15 -6.19
N SER A 130 4.43 0.04 -5.69
CA SER A 130 4.58 0.30 -4.25
C SER A 130 3.27 0.14 -3.46
N LYS A 131 2.13 0.59 -4.02
CA LYS A 131 0.82 0.42 -3.37
C LYS A 131 0.41 -1.06 -3.33
N VAL A 132 0.67 -1.80 -4.42
CA VAL A 132 0.41 -3.25 -4.46
C VAL A 132 1.32 -3.99 -3.48
N HIS A 133 2.60 -3.64 -3.41
CA HIS A 133 3.54 -4.23 -2.44
C HIS A 133 3.10 -3.97 -1.00
N THR A 134 2.65 -2.75 -0.69
CA THR A 134 2.10 -2.42 0.64
C THR A 134 0.85 -3.24 0.96
N LEU A 135 -0.06 -3.41 -0.02
CA LEU A 135 -1.22 -4.28 0.15
C LEU A 135 -0.80 -5.72 0.48
N LEU A 136 0.13 -6.28 -0.30
CA LEU A 136 0.62 -7.64 -0.09
C LEU A 136 1.29 -7.79 1.27
N LEU A 137 2.09 -6.81 1.72
CA LEU A 137 2.67 -6.81 3.07
C LEU A 137 1.61 -6.80 4.17
N THR A 138 0.50 -6.08 3.95
CA THR A 138 -0.59 -5.98 4.94
C THR A 138 -1.41 -7.27 5.02
N LEU A 139 -1.57 -7.97 3.90
CA LEU A 139 -2.36 -9.20 3.82
C LEU A 139 -1.54 -10.47 4.11
N SER A 140 -0.21 -10.40 3.96
CA SER A 140 0.66 -11.56 4.10
C SER A 140 0.93 -11.89 5.57
N ASN A 141 0.74 -13.15 5.93
CA ASN A 141 1.22 -13.70 7.21
C ASN A 141 2.76 -13.87 7.23
N ASN A 142 3.44 -13.62 6.11
CA ASN A 142 4.90 -13.66 5.98
C ASN A 142 5.41 -12.31 5.44
N SER A 143 5.08 -11.24 6.16
CA SER A 143 5.44 -9.87 5.80
C SER A 143 6.95 -9.64 5.81
N GLN A 144 7.71 -10.36 6.65
CA GLN A 144 9.16 -10.25 6.72
C GLN A 144 9.84 -10.68 5.42
N HIS A 145 9.52 -11.87 4.90
CA HIS A 145 10.12 -12.36 3.65
C HIS A 145 9.75 -11.46 2.47
N LEU A 146 8.48 -11.05 2.35
CA LEU A 146 8.05 -10.16 1.28
C LEU A 146 8.71 -8.77 1.34
N ASN A 147 9.07 -8.31 2.54
CA ASN A 147 9.77 -7.03 2.72
C ASN A 147 11.21 -7.09 2.20
N GLU A 148 11.86 -8.27 2.23
CA GLU A 148 13.19 -8.46 1.64
C GLU A 148 13.19 -8.15 0.13
N PHE A 149 12.07 -8.39 -0.55
CA PHE A 149 11.88 -8.08 -1.98
C PHE A 149 11.52 -6.61 -2.26
N SER A 150 11.54 -5.73 -1.27
CA SER A 150 11.29 -4.28 -1.45
C SER A 150 12.22 -3.63 -2.48
N PHE A 151 13.40 -4.22 -2.72
CA PHE A 151 14.34 -3.77 -3.76
C PHE A 151 13.71 -3.80 -5.16
N LEU A 152 12.70 -4.66 -5.42
CA LEU A 152 11.99 -4.72 -6.69
C LEU A 152 11.26 -3.42 -7.05
N LEU A 153 10.87 -2.63 -6.05
CA LEU A 153 10.26 -1.33 -6.26
C LEU A 153 11.19 -0.35 -7.00
N GLY A 154 12.51 -0.51 -6.83
CA GLY A 154 13.54 0.28 -7.48
C GLY A 154 14.25 -0.43 -8.63
N TRP A 155 13.86 -1.66 -8.97
CA TRP A 155 14.57 -2.51 -9.96
C TRP A 155 14.88 -1.81 -11.29
N PRO A 156 13.95 -1.07 -11.93
CA PRO A 156 14.23 -0.43 -13.21
C PRO A 156 15.38 0.58 -13.18
N GLY A 157 15.64 1.21 -12.02
CA GLY A 157 16.70 2.20 -11.85
C GLY A 157 18.05 1.64 -11.40
N MET A 158 18.15 0.34 -11.13
CA MET A 158 19.39 -0.29 -10.65
C MET A 158 20.40 -0.51 -11.77
N LYS A 159 21.68 -0.42 -11.42
CA LYS A 159 22.77 -0.78 -12.32
C LYS A 159 22.82 -2.30 -12.52
N LYS A 160 23.40 -2.75 -13.62
CA LYS A 160 23.50 -4.19 -13.94
C LYS A 160 24.24 -4.99 -12.86
N SER A 161 25.32 -4.45 -12.29
CA SER A 161 26.06 -5.10 -11.20
C SER A 161 25.19 -5.31 -9.95
N GLU A 162 24.40 -4.31 -9.59
CA GLU A 162 23.47 -4.37 -8.43
C GLU A 162 22.35 -5.38 -8.69
N LYS A 163 21.80 -5.41 -9.92
CA LYS A 163 20.78 -6.39 -10.32
C LYS A 163 21.33 -7.83 -10.21
N LEU A 164 22.56 -8.06 -10.64
CA LEU A 164 23.23 -9.37 -10.52
C LEU A 164 23.44 -9.78 -9.05
N GLU A 165 23.90 -8.86 -8.21
CA GLU A 165 24.09 -9.11 -6.78
C GLU A 165 22.76 -9.47 -6.09
N LYS A 166 21.70 -8.68 -6.34
CA LYS A 166 20.36 -8.95 -5.81
C LYS A 166 19.82 -10.27 -6.32
N TYR A 167 19.95 -10.53 -7.62
CA TYR A 167 19.48 -11.79 -8.19
C TYR A 167 20.18 -12.99 -7.59
N SER A 168 21.51 -12.96 -7.45
CA SER A 168 22.30 -14.04 -6.84
C SER A 168 21.82 -14.37 -5.42
N ARG A 169 21.51 -13.33 -4.63
CA ARG A 169 21.06 -13.49 -3.24
C ARG A 169 19.61 -13.95 -3.09
N TYR A 170 18.72 -13.51 -3.97
CA TYR A 170 17.27 -13.70 -3.83
C TYR A 170 16.65 -14.56 -4.94
N SER A 171 17.45 -15.36 -5.66
CA SER A 171 16.95 -16.17 -6.77
C SER A 171 15.87 -17.16 -6.30
N CYS A 172 14.66 -17.03 -6.87
CA CYS A 172 13.53 -17.90 -6.62
C CYS A 172 12.55 -17.86 -7.80
N HIS A 173 11.53 -18.73 -7.80
CA HIS A 173 10.56 -18.83 -8.89
C HIS A 173 9.74 -17.54 -9.07
N GLU A 174 9.36 -16.88 -7.97
CA GLU A 174 8.62 -15.63 -7.96
C GLU A 174 9.43 -14.48 -8.56
N LEU A 175 10.73 -14.40 -8.21
CA LEU A 175 11.63 -13.40 -8.77
C LEU A 175 11.84 -13.64 -10.27
N ASN A 176 12.06 -14.88 -10.68
CA ASN A 176 12.21 -15.23 -12.10
C ASN A 176 10.97 -14.86 -12.90
N PHE A 177 9.78 -15.16 -12.39
CA PHE A 177 8.51 -14.80 -13.01
C PHE A 177 8.28 -13.29 -13.09
N PHE A 178 8.61 -12.57 -12.02
CA PHE A 178 8.51 -11.12 -12.00
C PHE A 178 9.43 -10.50 -13.06
N LEU A 179 10.69 -10.95 -13.14
CA LEU A 179 11.68 -10.43 -14.08
C LEU A 179 11.38 -10.82 -15.52
N PHE A 180 10.78 -11.98 -15.76
CA PHE A 180 10.25 -12.33 -17.09
C PHE A 180 9.29 -11.24 -17.62
N HIS A 181 8.35 -10.76 -16.78
CA HIS A 181 7.38 -9.74 -17.22
C HIS A 181 7.90 -8.30 -17.16
N LYS A 182 8.83 -7.98 -16.25
CA LYS A 182 9.24 -6.61 -15.95
C LYS A 182 10.61 -6.21 -16.51
N ASP A 183 11.47 -7.17 -16.79
CA ASP A 183 12.82 -6.96 -17.33
C ASP A 183 13.25 -8.14 -18.20
N GLN A 184 12.60 -8.27 -19.36
CA GLN A 184 12.83 -9.36 -20.31
C GLN A 184 14.30 -9.42 -20.77
N ALA A 185 14.98 -8.26 -20.85
CA ALA A 185 16.39 -8.18 -21.24
C ALA A 185 17.28 -8.88 -20.20
N PHE A 186 17.13 -8.53 -18.92
CA PHE A 186 17.85 -9.21 -17.84
C PHE A 186 17.49 -10.70 -17.76
N PHE A 187 16.21 -11.03 -17.90
CA PHE A 187 15.75 -12.42 -17.89
C PHE A 187 16.44 -13.25 -18.98
N ASN A 188 16.44 -12.76 -20.23
CA ASN A 188 17.03 -13.49 -21.36
C ASN A 188 18.54 -13.63 -21.24
N GLU A 189 19.23 -12.61 -20.72
CA GLU A 189 20.68 -12.61 -20.61
C GLU A 189 21.19 -13.47 -19.45
N VAL A 190 20.55 -13.38 -18.27
CA VAL A 190 21.08 -13.95 -17.02
C VAL A 190 20.29 -15.18 -16.57
N ILE A 191 18.97 -15.08 -16.55
CA ILE A 191 18.09 -16.07 -15.91
C ILE A 191 17.85 -17.27 -16.82
N LYS A 192 17.51 -17.00 -18.08
CA LYS A 192 17.16 -18.04 -19.07
C LYS A 192 18.27 -19.07 -19.27
N PRO A 193 19.57 -18.71 -19.41
CA PRO A 193 20.64 -19.69 -19.51
C PRO A 193 20.79 -20.53 -18.23
N TYR A 194 20.62 -19.91 -17.06
CA TYR A 194 20.72 -20.60 -15.78
C TYR A 194 19.62 -21.65 -15.61
N ILE A 195 18.36 -21.30 -15.90
CA ILE A 195 17.23 -22.22 -15.86
C ILE A 195 17.37 -23.32 -16.93
N ALA A 196 17.86 -22.98 -18.13
CA ALA A 196 18.08 -23.96 -19.20
C ALA A 196 19.07 -25.05 -18.78
N ASN A 197 20.13 -24.69 -18.07
CA ASN A 197 21.17 -25.59 -17.60
C ASN A 197 20.85 -26.31 -16.27
N LYS A 198 19.75 -25.95 -15.61
CA LYS A 198 19.29 -26.63 -14.39
C LYS A 198 18.99 -28.10 -14.71
N LYS A 199 19.56 -29.02 -13.91
CA LYS A 199 19.41 -30.47 -14.08
C LYS A 199 17.94 -30.90 -14.00
N ASP A 200 17.30 -30.64 -12.87
CA ASP A 200 15.90 -30.98 -12.62
C ASP A 200 15.04 -29.73 -12.80
N LYS A 201 14.23 -29.71 -13.87
CA LYS A 201 13.37 -28.58 -14.20
C LYS A 201 11.99 -28.77 -13.56
N THR A 202 11.52 -27.76 -12.85
CA THR A 202 10.16 -27.72 -12.31
C THR A 202 9.16 -27.23 -13.36
N PHE A 203 7.86 -27.25 -13.04
CA PHE A 203 6.82 -26.65 -13.89
C PHE A 203 7.19 -25.21 -14.27
N MET A 204 7.55 -24.40 -13.28
CA MET A 204 7.87 -22.99 -13.49
C MET A 204 9.07 -22.79 -14.42
N ASP A 205 10.09 -23.63 -14.28
CA ASP A 205 11.28 -23.59 -15.15
C ASP A 205 10.90 -23.90 -16.60
N LEU A 206 10.06 -24.92 -16.83
CA LEU A 206 9.61 -25.30 -18.16
C LEU A 206 8.69 -24.25 -18.78
N TRP A 207 7.80 -23.65 -17.98
CA TRP A 207 6.91 -22.57 -18.40
C TRP A 207 7.72 -21.34 -18.82
N LEU A 208 8.69 -20.92 -17.99
CA LEU A 208 9.57 -19.78 -18.27
C LEU A 208 10.47 -19.98 -19.51
N LEU A 209 10.80 -21.24 -19.83
CA LEU A 209 11.55 -21.60 -21.02
C LEU A 209 10.67 -21.78 -22.28
N GLY A 210 9.34 -21.73 -22.14
CA GLY A 210 8.40 -22.01 -23.23
C GLY A 210 8.47 -23.46 -23.73
N ARG A 211 8.71 -24.42 -22.83
CA ARG A 211 8.76 -25.85 -23.14
C ARG A 211 7.36 -26.47 -23.06
N ASP A 212 7.23 -27.71 -23.53
CA ASP A 212 5.98 -28.45 -23.43
C ASP A 212 5.63 -28.76 -21.96
N LEU A 213 4.37 -28.52 -21.59
CA LEU A 213 3.82 -28.69 -20.24
C LEU A 213 2.78 -29.81 -20.15
N LYS A 214 2.54 -30.57 -21.24
CA LYS A 214 1.55 -31.68 -21.25
C LYS A 214 1.74 -32.69 -20.13
N ALA A 215 2.97 -32.96 -19.70
CA ALA A 215 3.23 -33.86 -18.58
C ALA A 215 2.52 -33.44 -17.28
N PHE A 216 2.19 -32.15 -17.13
CA PHE A 216 1.49 -31.61 -15.96
C PHE A 216 -0.03 -31.61 -16.08
N THR A 217 -0.60 -32.00 -17.22
CA THR A 217 -2.06 -32.20 -17.36
C THR A 217 -2.51 -33.55 -16.82
N GLU A 218 -1.59 -34.51 -16.65
CA GLU A 218 -1.87 -35.80 -16.04
C GLU A 218 -2.39 -35.62 -14.61
N PRO A 219 -3.45 -36.34 -14.17
CA PRO A 219 -4.11 -36.09 -12.89
C PRO A 219 -3.17 -36.03 -11.68
N TRP A 220 -2.17 -36.92 -11.66
CA TRP A 220 -1.19 -36.99 -10.57
C TRP A 220 -0.24 -35.77 -10.55
N ALA A 221 0.24 -35.34 -11.71
CA ALA A 221 1.13 -34.19 -11.81
C ALA A 221 0.36 -32.87 -11.55
N PHE A 222 -0.85 -32.77 -12.09
CA PHE A 222 -1.73 -31.61 -11.92
C PHE A 222 -2.07 -31.36 -10.44
N GLN A 223 -2.38 -32.41 -9.68
CA GLN A 223 -2.72 -32.26 -8.25
C GLN A 223 -1.60 -31.61 -7.43
N ARG A 224 -0.34 -31.86 -7.81
CA ARG A 224 0.86 -31.37 -7.12
C ARG A 224 1.20 -29.91 -7.44
N LEU A 225 0.62 -29.34 -8.50
CA LEU A 225 0.82 -27.95 -8.86
C LEU A 225 0.21 -27.01 -7.81
N ASN A 226 0.90 -25.92 -7.52
CA ASN A 226 0.35 -24.85 -6.70
C ASN A 226 -0.74 -24.07 -7.47
N ALA A 227 -1.46 -23.20 -6.76
CA ALA A 227 -2.58 -22.46 -7.37
C ALA A 227 -2.15 -21.58 -8.56
N VAL A 228 -0.96 -20.97 -8.50
CA VAL A 228 -0.43 -20.15 -9.60
C VAL A 228 -0.05 -21.03 -10.80
N GLU A 229 0.64 -22.14 -10.56
CA GLU A 229 1.02 -23.08 -11.62
C GLU A 229 -0.21 -23.67 -12.33
N LYS A 230 -1.29 -23.95 -11.60
CA LYS A 230 -2.58 -24.38 -12.18
C LYS A 230 -3.25 -23.32 -13.04
N ILE A 231 -3.10 -22.03 -12.71
CA ILE A 231 -3.65 -20.91 -13.49
C ILE A 231 -2.81 -20.68 -14.77
N LEU A 232 -1.52 -20.99 -14.72
CA LEU A 232 -0.58 -20.79 -15.82
C LEU A 232 -0.59 -21.92 -16.86
N LEU A 233 -1.11 -23.09 -16.48
CA LEU A 233 -1.32 -24.25 -17.37
C LEU A 233 -2.63 -24.10 -18.16
#